data_AF-A0A8W8KYZ5-F1
#
_entry.id   AF-A0A8W8KYZ5-F1
#
_cell.length_a   1.000
_cell.length_b   1.000
_cell.length_c   1.000
_cell.angle_alpha   90.00
_cell.angle_beta   90.00
_cell.angle_gamma   90.00
#
_symmetry.space_group_name_H-M   'P 1'
#
loop_
_entity.id
_entity.type
_entity.pdbx_description
1 polymer ?
#
loop_
_entity_poly.entity_id
_entity_poly.type
_entity_poly.pdbx_seq_one_letter_code
_entity_poly.pdbx_strand_id
1 'polypeptide(L)'
;MNFVFHVTVSLIVMFGIGFSAGSNYCKDNWVLIFHARSGNGKNVLQAWKTRHNNCDIVSQICPCSISDGCLPPNARIECLKSATETLRSPFIDYWDCLKIKKVKFELKVRGKTVAFIEFDGKNSNYLNWFHNSRILKSSWNDMHKSQTYNFFSIDKESRYYRHFFINKNYGGCPRDLGWLAVKDSANFRGACGWDKHNSYPQFLYGRNGKVTRWNDM
;
A
#
# COMPACT_ATOMS: atom_id res chain seq x y z
N MET A 1 -5.64 16.04 -16.88
CA MET A 1 -6.09 14.65 -17.17
C MET A 1 -6.00 13.87 -15.86
N ASN A 2 -7.13 13.51 -15.24
CA ASN A 2 -7.13 12.82 -13.94
C ASN A 2 -6.74 11.35 -14.13
N PHE A 3 -5.52 11.00 -13.74
CA PHE A 3 -5.08 9.61 -13.76
C PHE A 3 -5.62 8.89 -12.53
N VAL A 4 -6.23 7.72 -12.73
CA VAL A 4 -6.63 6.84 -11.63
C VAL A 4 -5.43 6.00 -11.22
N PHE A 5 -5.03 6.14 -9.96
CA PHE A 5 -3.95 5.40 -9.36
C PHE A 5 -4.51 4.32 -8.43
N HIS A 6 -3.83 3.18 -8.41
CA HIS A 6 -4.09 2.10 -7.47
C HIS A 6 -2.85 1.84 -6.64
N VAL A 7 -3.04 1.70 -5.33
CA VAL A 7 -2.07 1.06 -4.43
C VAL A 7 -2.50 -0.38 -4.26
N THR A 8 -1.58 -1.32 -4.47
CA THR A 8 -1.79 -2.73 -4.16
C THR A 8 -0.71 -3.24 -3.22
N VAL A 9 -1.10 -3.95 -2.16
CA VAL A 9 -0.18 -4.67 -1.27
C VAL A 9 -0.41 -6.15 -1.41
N SER A 10 0.65 -6.91 -1.67
CA SER A 10 0.60 -8.37 -1.81
C SER A 10 1.62 -9.08 -0.93
N LEU A 11 1.37 -10.33 -0.55
CA LEU A 11 2.24 -11.17 0.29
C LEU A 11 2.61 -12.50 -0.39
N ILE A 12 3.79 -13.04 -0.08
CA ILE A 12 4.12 -14.45 -0.31
C ILE A 12 4.07 -15.19 1.03
N VAL A 13 3.16 -16.16 1.15
CA VAL A 13 2.95 -17.01 2.32
C VAL A 13 3.25 -18.46 1.95
N MET A 14 4.01 -19.18 2.78
CA MET A 14 4.07 -20.64 2.66
C MET A 14 2.89 -21.24 3.44
N PHE A 15 1.85 -21.69 2.73
CA PHE A 15 0.78 -22.46 3.33
C PHE A 15 1.26 -23.91 3.52
N GLY A 16 1.16 -24.42 4.76
CA GLY A 16 1.40 -25.84 5.07
C GLY A 16 0.17 -26.73 4.88
N ILE A 17 -0.83 -26.25 4.16
CA ILE A 17 -2.12 -26.93 3.98
C ILE A 17 -2.46 -26.86 2.49
N GLY A 18 -2.66 -28.02 1.87
CA GLY A 18 -2.98 -28.16 0.47
C GLY A 18 -4.31 -27.48 0.13
N PHE A 19 -4.24 -26.30 -0.47
CA PHE A 19 -5.33 -25.81 -1.30
C PHE A 19 -5.31 -26.63 -2.59
N SER A 20 -6.36 -27.42 -2.82
CA SER A 20 -6.48 -28.26 -4.00
C SER A 20 -6.29 -27.41 -5.25
N ALA A 21 -5.37 -27.85 -6.10
CA ALA A 21 -5.10 -27.26 -7.40
C ALA A 21 -6.39 -27.22 -8.24
N GLY A 22 -7.00 -26.04 -8.31
CA GLY A 22 -8.13 -25.72 -9.18
C GLY A 22 -7.75 -24.60 -10.14
N SER A 23 -6.95 -24.95 -11.15
CA SER A 23 -6.69 -24.29 -12.45
C SER A 23 -6.49 -22.76 -12.50
N ASN A 24 -5.28 -22.39 -12.93
CA ASN A 24 -4.76 -21.07 -13.31
C ASN A 24 -4.38 -20.14 -12.14
N TYR A 25 -3.34 -20.55 -11.43
CA TYR A 25 -2.54 -19.70 -10.57
C TYR A 25 -2.09 -18.45 -11.32
N CYS A 26 -2.46 -17.29 -10.77
CA CYS A 26 -1.90 -16.00 -11.11
C CYS A 26 -0.37 -16.10 -11.19
N LYS A 27 0.22 -15.39 -12.15
CA LYS A 27 1.57 -15.61 -12.69
C LYS A 27 2.75 -15.52 -11.69
N ASP A 28 2.52 -15.34 -10.39
CA ASP A 28 3.51 -15.37 -9.32
C ASP A 28 2.83 -15.71 -7.98
N ASN A 29 3.58 -16.28 -7.02
CA ASN A 29 3.16 -16.72 -5.67
C ASN A 29 2.62 -15.62 -4.72
N TRP A 30 2.11 -14.50 -5.24
CA TRP A 30 1.63 -13.34 -4.48
C TRP A 30 0.12 -13.38 -4.24
N VAL A 31 -0.28 -13.11 -3.01
CA VAL A 31 -1.68 -12.93 -2.58
C VAL A 31 -1.93 -11.45 -2.34
N LEU A 32 -2.90 -10.85 -3.03
CA LEU A 32 -3.30 -9.46 -2.79
C LEU A 32 -4.03 -9.35 -1.46
N ILE A 33 -3.59 -8.42 -0.60
CA ILE A 33 -4.17 -8.22 0.74
C ILE A 33 -4.75 -6.82 0.95
N PHE A 34 -4.43 -5.87 0.07
CA PHE A 34 -4.97 -4.52 0.16
C PHE A 34 -4.98 -3.85 -1.20
N HIS A 35 -6.03 -3.10 -1.48
CA HIS A 35 -6.18 -2.28 -2.68
C HIS A 35 -6.81 -0.94 -2.30
N ALA A 36 -6.22 0.16 -2.76
CA ALA A 36 -6.81 1.48 -2.60
C ALA A 36 -6.79 2.22 -3.94
N ARG A 37 -7.88 2.95 -4.21
CA ARG A 37 -8.05 3.75 -5.43
C ARG A 37 -8.00 5.24 -5.11
N SER A 38 -7.32 6.02 -5.95
CA SER A 38 -7.28 7.47 -5.80
C SER A 38 -8.65 8.12 -5.98
N GLY A 39 -8.96 9.13 -5.16
CA GLY A 39 -10.13 10.00 -5.32
C GLY A 39 -11.48 9.39 -4.94
N ASN A 40 -11.52 8.27 -4.22
CA ASN A 40 -12.76 7.61 -3.80
C ASN A 40 -13.31 8.10 -2.44
N GLY A 41 -12.67 9.10 -1.82
CA GLY A 41 -13.07 9.67 -0.54
C GLY A 41 -12.78 8.80 0.69
N LYS A 42 -12.03 7.70 0.54
CA LYS A 42 -11.73 6.76 1.64
C LYS A 42 -10.38 7.07 2.28
N ASN A 43 -10.33 7.05 3.61
CA ASN A 43 -9.07 7.16 4.34
C ASN A 43 -8.32 5.82 4.30
N VAL A 44 -7.11 5.82 3.75
CA VAL A 44 -6.35 4.60 3.44
C VAL A 44 -5.74 4.00 4.69
N LEU A 45 -5.20 4.81 5.60
CA LEU A 45 -4.69 4.33 6.88
C LEU A 45 -5.79 3.74 7.76
N GLN A 46 -6.93 4.42 7.84
CA GLN A 46 -8.09 3.93 8.58
C GLN A 46 -8.53 2.60 7.99
N ALA A 47 -8.74 2.52 6.67
CA ALA A 47 -9.08 1.26 6.01
C ALA A 47 -8.06 0.16 6.32
N TRP A 48 -6.76 0.44 6.24
CA TRP A 48 -5.68 -0.51 6.57
C TRP A 48 -5.75 -1.04 8.02
N LYS A 49 -6.15 -0.19 8.98
CA LYS A 49 -6.23 -0.53 10.41
C LYS A 49 -7.57 -1.11 10.84
N THR A 50 -8.66 -0.85 10.12
CA THR A 50 -10.00 -1.32 10.50
C THR A 50 -10.16 -2.80 10.22
N ARG A 51 -10.36 -3.59 11.28
CA ARG A 51 -10.64 -5.02 11.22
C ARG A 51 -12.07 -5.30 10.74
N HIS A 52 -12.23 -6.34 9.94
CA HIS A 52 -13.54 -6.93 9.64
C HIS A 52 -13.81 -8.06 10.64
N ASN A 53 -14.61 -7.81 11.67
CA ASN A 53 -14.77 -8.70 12.83
C ASN A 53 -15.47 -10.04 12.52
N ASN A 54 -16.07 -10.19 11.34
CA ASN A 54 -16.91 -11.36 11.01
C ASN A 54 -16.28 -12.30 9.96
N CYS A 55 -15.02 -12.10 9.58
CA CYS A 55 -14.37 -12.95 8.57
C CYS A 55 -13.56 -14.07 9.21
N ASP A 56 -14.02 -15.31 8.98
CA ASP A 56 -13.27 -16.51 9.29
C ASP A 56 -12.44 -16.93 8.08
N ILE A 57 -11.12 -16.75 8.22
CA ILE A 57 -10.16 -17.10 7.18
C ILE A 57 -10.03 -18.63 7.02
N VAL A 58 -10.24 -19.39 8.09
CA VAL A 58 -10.08 -20.85 8.08
C VAL A 58 -11.21 -21.50 7.30
N SER A 59 -12.46 -21.09 7.55
CA SER A 59 -13.62 -21.55 6.79
C SER A 59 -13.82 -20.83 5.45
N GLN A 60 -13.01 -19.80 5.15
CA GLN A 60 -13.18 -18.88 4.01
C GLN A 60 -14.53 -18.15 3.99
N ILE A 61 -15.26 -18.15 5.11
CA ILE A 61 -16.53 -17.45 5.24
C ILE A 61 -16.24 -16.03 5.68
N CYS A 62 -16.48 -15.09 4.78
CA CYS A 62 -16.32 -13.67 5.02
C CYS A 62 -17.62 -13.00 4.56
N PRO A 63 -18.53 -12.66 5.48
CA PRO A 63 -19.84 -12.11 5.16
C PRO A 63 -19.74 -10.66 4.66
N CYS A 64 -18.56 -10.02 4.72
CA CYS A 64 -18.34 -8.74 4.05
C CYS A 64 -18.08 -8.94 2.56
N SER A 65 -18.61 -8.02 1.75
CA SER A 65 -18.47 -8.05 0.30
C SER A 65 -17.49 -6.98 -0.19
N ILE A 66 -17.09 -7.05 -1.46
CA ILE A 66 -16.21 -6.04 -2.08
C ILE A 66 -16.85 -4.64 -2.04
N SER A 67 -18.20 -4.53 -2.06
CA SER A 67 -18.88 -3.23 -1.90
C SER A 67 -18.72 -2.64 -0.51
N ASP A 68 -18.35 -3.45 0.49
CA ASP A 68 -18.16 -3.02 1.88
C ASP A 68 -16.67 -2.88 2.24
N GLY A 69 -15.78 -2.84 1.25
CA GLY A 69 -14.33 -2.68 1.46
C GLY A 69 -13.59 -3.97 1.79
N CYS A 70 -14.21 -5.13 1.59
CA CYS A 70 -13.66 -6.43 1.93
C CYS A 70 -12.90 -7.04 0.75
N LEU A 71 -11.69 -7.57 0.98
CA LEU A 71 -10.92 -8.31 -0.03
C LEU A 71 -10.88 -9.81 0.32
N PRO A 72 -11.67 -10.67 -0.36
CA PRO A 72 -11.68 -12.09 -0.04
C PRO A 72 -10.33 -12.76 -0.36
N PRO A 73 -9.92 -13.81 0.38
CA PRO A 73 -8.62 -14.48 0.24
C PRO A 73 -8.25 -14.96 -1.18
N ASN A 74 -9.25 -15.16 -2.06
CA ASN A 74 -9.09 -15.65 -3.42
C ASN A 74 -9.50 -14.61 -4.48
N ALA A 75 -9.53 -13.32 -4.12
CA ALA A 75 -9.92 -12.26 -5.04
C ALA A 75 -8.96 -12.19 -6.24
N ARG A 76 -9.52 -12.32 -7.46
CA ARG A 76 -8.78 -12.12 -8.71
C ARG A 76 -8.63 -10.62 -8.98
N ILE A 77 -7.42 -10.16 -9.29
CA ILE A 77 -7.12 -8.75 -9.60
C ILE A 77 -7.98 -8.24 -10.77
N GLU A 78 -8.35 -9.11 -11.72
CA GLU A 78 -9.23 -8.76 -12.83
C GLU A 78 -10.62 -8.31 -12.35
N CYS A 79 -11.14 -8.92 -11.28
CA CYS A 79 -12.41 -8.54 -10.66
C CYS A 79 -12.32 -7.21 -9.89
N LEU A 80 -11.11 -6.72 -9.62
CA LEU A 80 -10.88 -5.45 -8.90
C LEU A 80 -10.78 -4.25 -9.83
N LYS A 81 -10.74 -4.46 -11.16
CA LYS A 81 -10.69 -3.35 -12.13
C LYS A 81 -11.93 -2.45 -12.02
N SER A 82 -13.06 -3.00 -11.59
CA SER A 82 -14.31 -2.27 -11.34
C SER A 82 -14.44 -1.78 -9.90
N ALA A 83 -13.57 -2.20 -8.97
CA ALA A 83 -13.68 -1.80 -7.57
C ALA A 83 -13.40 -0.31 -7.39
N THR A 84 -14.40 0.40 -6.86
CA THR A 84 -14.33 1.81 -6.47
C THR A 84 -13.88 1.97 -5.02
N GLU A 85 -14.18 0.98 -4.20
CA GLU A 85 -13.88 0.94 -2.77
C GLU A 85 -12.40 0.64 -2.49
N THR A 86 -11.97 1.03 -1.30
CA THR A 86 -10.70 0.56 -0.73
C THR A 86 -10.94 -0.81 -0.12
N LEU A 87 -10.19 -1.81 -0.58
CA LEU A 87 -10.38 -3.20 -0.22
C LEU A 87 -9.28 -3.68 0.72
N ARG A 88 -9.67 -4.38 1.79
CA ARG A 88 -8.76 -4.94 2.79
C ARG A 88 -9.04 -6.41 3.03
N SER A 89 -7.98 -7.21 3.04
CA SER A 89 -8.06 -8.63 3.36
C SER A 89 -7.97 -8.87 4.86
N PRO A 90 -8.73 -9.83 5.41
CA PRO A 90 -8.59 -10.25 6.80
C PRO A 90 -7.19 -10.83 7.11
N PHE A 91 -6.40 -11.25 6.11
CA PHE A 91 -5.01 -11.68 6.34
C PHE A 91 -4.15 -10.65 7.09
N ILE A 92 -4.47 -9.36 6.99
CA ILE A 92 -3.77 -8.31 7.73
C ILE A 92 -3.99 -8.44 9.25
N ASP A 93 -5.16 -8.93 9.69
CA ASP A 93 -5.47 -9.14 11.11
C ASP A 93 -4.74 -10.34 11.72
N TYR A 94 -4.30 -11.28 10.88
CA TYR A 94 -3.60 -12.50 11.29
C TYR A 94 -2.12 -12.44 10.93
N TRP A 95 -1.58 -11.25 10.64
CA TRP A 95 -0.21 -11.05 10.15
C TRP A 95 0.84 -11.83 10.95
N ASP A 96 0.76 -11.78 12.28
CA ASP A 96 1.72 -12.44 13.17
C ASP A 96 1.62 -13.98 13.15
N CYS A 97 0.47 -14.52 12.74
CA CYS A 97 0.26 -15.95 12.54
C CYS A 97 0.73 -16.42 11.15
N LEU A 98 0.88 -15.50 10.21
CA LEU A 98 1.27 -15.81 8.84
C LEU A 98 2.80 -15.89 8.73
N LYS A 99 3.31 -16.97 8.14
CA LYS A 99 4.74 -17.13 7.82
C LYS A 99 5.14 -16.31 6.59
N ILE A 100 4.94 -14.99 6.65
CA ILE A 100 5.16 -14.06 5.54
C ILE A 100 6.64 -14.01 5.20
N LYS A 101 6.97 -14.29 3.92
CA LYS A 101 8.35 -14.23 3.42
C LYS A 101 8.68 -12.90 2.80
N LYS A 102 7.76 -12.38 1.99
CA LYS A 102 7.93 -11.09 1.29
C LYS A 102 6.62 -10.33 1.27
N VAL A 103 6.74 -9.01 1.26
CA VAL A 103 5.64 -8.07 1.03
C VAL A 103 5.96 -7.23 -0.19
N LYS A 104 4.99 -6.98 -1.06
CA LYS A 104 5.15 -6.09 -2.22
C LYS A 104 4.16 -4.95 -2.13
N PHE A 105 4.66 -3.72 -2.20
CA PHE A 105 3.87 -2.52 -2.42
C PHE A 105 4.00 -2.13 -3.89
N GLU A 106 2.89 -1.90 -4.59
CA GLU A 106 2.91 -1.45 -5.99
C GLU A 106 1.95 -0.28 -6.21
N LEU A 107 2.38 0.67 -7.05
CA LEU A 107 1.55 1.70 -7.64
C LEU A 107 1.24 1.34 -9.09
N LYS A 108 -0.04 1.44 -9.47
CA LYS A 108 -0.50 1.16 -10.83
C LYS A 108 -1.27 2.33 -11.41
N VAL A 109 -0.98 2.66 -12.67
CA VAL A 109 -1.71 3.64 -13.48
C VAL A 109 -2.24 2.93 -14.71
N ARG A 110 -3.56 2.97 -14.93
CA ARG A 110 -4.21 2.30 -16.07
C ARG A 110 -3.77 0.83 -16.20
N GLY A 111 -3.67 0.14 -15.06
CA GLY A 111 -3.26 -1.28 -14.97
C GLY A 111 -1.76 -1.55 -15.13
N LYS A 112 -0.92 -0.55 -15.43
CA LYS A 112 0.54 -0.70 -15.53
C LYS A 112 1.21 -0.30 -14.23
N THR A 113 2.14 -1.13 -13.73
CA THR A 113 2.97 -0.79 -12.57
C THR A 113 3.90 0.37 -12.89
N VAL A 114 3.82 1.46 -12.13
CA VAL A 114 4.66 2.67 -12.29
C VAL A 114 5.71 2.78 -11.19
N ALA A 115 5.48 2.17 -10.03
CA ALA A 115 6.47 2.04 -8.98
C ALA A 115 6.19 0.79 -8.13
N PHE A 116 7.22 0.19 -7.54
CA PHE A 116 7.07 -0.89 -6.57
C PHE A 116 8.25 -0.95 -5.59
N ILE A 117 8.00 -1.55 -4.44
CA ILE A 117 9.02 -2.01 -3.50
C ILE A 117 8.65 -3.42 -3.02
N GLU A 118 9.62 -4.33 -3.04
CA GLU A 118 9.55 -5.61 -2.35
C GLU A 118 10.32 -5.52 -1.04
N PHE A 119 9.74 -6.08 0.03
CA PHE A 119 10.26 -6.06 1.38
C PHE A 119 10.44 -7.48 1.93
N ASP A 120 11.39 -7.64 2.86
CA ASP A 120 11.52 -8.81 3.72
C ASP A 120 10.40 -8.78 4.78
N GLY A 121 9.44 -9.69 4.62
CA GLY A 121 8.28 -9.80 5.48
C GLY A 121 8.52 -10.63 6.74
N LYS A 122 9.67 -11.31 6.87
CA LYS A 122 9.94 -12.14 8.05
C LYS A 122 10.00 -11.28 9.31
N ASN A 123 9.44 -11.79 10.41
CA ASN A 123 9.46 -11.13 11.72
C ASN A 123 8.99 -9.66 11.64
N SER A 124 7.99 -9.40 10.79
CA SER A 124 7.34 -8.10 10.67
C SER A 124 5.93 -8.18 11.25
N ASN A 125 5.34 -7.02 11.52
CA ASN A 125 3.91 -6.88 11.79
C ASN A 125 3.27 -6.01 10.71
N TYR A 126 1.95 -5.89 10.74
CA TYR A 126 1.16 -5.14 9.76
C TYR A 126 1.49 -3.63 9.66
N LEU A 127 2.29 -3.06 10.59
CA LEU A 127 2.71 -1.65 10.55
C LEU A 127 4.21 -1.45 10.22
N ASN A 128 5.07 -2.42 10.55
CA ASN A 128 6.53 -2.26 10.47
C ASN A 128 7.19 -2.96 9.27
N TRP A 129 6.44 -3.71 8.46
CA TRP A 129 6.97 -4.34 7.25
C TRP A 129 7.42 -3.29 6.22
N PHE A 130 6.78 -2.12 6.23
CA PHE A 130 7.09 -0.98 5.40
C PHE A 130 8.22 -0.16 6.05
N HIS A 131 9.43 -0.72 6.05
CA HIS A 131 10.62 -0.12 6.64
C HIS A 131 11.86 -0.23 5.73
N ASN A 132 12.78 0.75 5.74
CA ASN A 132 13.90 0.79 4.79
C ASN A 132 14.87 -0.38 4.99
N SER A 133 15.07 -0.80 6.25
CA SER A 133 15.87 -1.98 6.60
C SER A 133 15.37 -3.28 5.96
N ARG A 134 14.11 -3.32 5.53
CA ARG A 134 13.46 -4.48 4.92
C ARG A 134 13.47 -4.46 3.40
N ILE A 135 13.95 -3.42 2.73
CA ILE A 135 13.93 -3.34 1.26
C ILE A 135 14.73 -4.50 0.63
N LEU A 136 14.10 -5.27 -0.24
CA LEU A 136 14.74 -6.32 -1.05
C LEU A 136 14.97 -5.83 -2.48
N LYS A 137 13.97 -5.16 -3.07
CA LYS A 137 13.99 -4.67 -4.44
C LYS A 137 13.11 -3.43 -4.55
N SER A 138 13.47 -2.49 -5.42
CA SER A 138 12.69 -1.29 -5.70
C SER A 138 12.74 -0.92 -7.17
N SER A 139 11.70 -0.26 -7.69
CA SER A 139 11.75 0.43 -8.98
C SER A 139 12.48 1.78 -8.92
N TRP A 140 12.70 2.31 -7.72
CA TRP A 140 13.49 3.51 -7.51
C TRP A 140 14.96 3.12 -7.36
N ASN A 141 15.78 3.55 -8.32
CA ASN A 141 17.18 3.12 -8.44
C ASN A 141 18.10 3.75 -7.38
N ASP A 142 17.65 4.83 -6.75
CA ASP A 142 18.37 5.56 -5.69
C ASP A 142 17.90 5.20 -4.27
N MET A 143 17.03 4.18 -4.17
CA MET A 143 16.47 3.68 -2.92
C MET A 143 17.27 2.48 -2.43
N HIS A 144 18.00 2.67 -1.32
CA HIS A 144 18.83 1.65 -0.69
C HIS A 144 18.56 1.57 0.81
N LYS A 145 18.90 0.44 1.44
CA LYS A 145 18.77 0.26 2.90
C LYS A 145 19.60 1.29 3.69
N SER A 146 20.81 1.56 3.22
CA SER A 146 21.79 2.47 3.84
C SER A 146 21.54 3.96 3.56
N GLN A 147 20.57 4.28 2.70
CA GLN A 147 20.19 5.66 2.41
C GLN A 147 19.52 6.29 3.63
N THR A 148 19.62 7.61 3.76
CA THR A 148 18.93 8.36 4.81
C THR A 148 17.48 8.65 4.44
N TYR A 149 16.58 8.40 5.40
CA TYR A 149 15.16 8.74 5.33
C TYR A 149 14.77 9.38 6.65
N ASN A 150 14.15 10.57 6.63
CA ASN A 150 13.54 11.12 7.85
C ASN A 150 12.19 10.46 8.15
N PHE A 151 11.49 9.94 7.13
CA PHE A 151 10.29 9.13 7.29
C PHE A 151 10.29 7.95 6.32
N PHE A 152 9.98 6.77 6.84
CA PHE A 152 9.76 5.56 6.07
C PHE A 152 8.85 4.62 6.86
N SER A 153 7.54 4.88 6.81
CA SER A 153 6.57 4.23 7.70
C SER A 153 5.12 4.39 7.22
N ILE A 154 4.23 3.54 7.73
CA ILE A 154 2.80 3.58 7.40
C ILE A 154 2.09 4.76 8.07
N ASP A 155 2.37 5.02 9.35
CA ASP A 155 1.50 5.88 10.19
C ASP A 155 2.24 6.87 11.10
N LYS A 156 3.57 6.99 11.01
CA LYS A 156 4.32 7.87 11.92
C LYS A 156 4.22 9.35 11.58
N GLU A 157 3.81 9.71 10.36
CA GLU A 157 3.62 11.12 9.93
C GLU A 157 2.13 11.51 9.83
N SER A 158 1.31 10.94 10.72
CA SER A 158 -0.13 11.19 10.79
C SER A 158 -0.49 12.64 11.15
N ARG A 159 0.41 13.39 11.80
CA ARG A 159 0.20 14.83 12.11
C ARG A 159 -0.10 15.66 10.86
N TYR A 160 0.49 15.29 9.72
CA TYR A 160 0.27 15.96 8.43
C TYR A 160 -0.53 15.09 7.44
N TYR A 161 -1.17 14.03 7.93
CA TYR A 161 -1.93 13.08 7.10
C TYR A 161 -1.09 12.56 5.92
N ARG A 162 0.16 12.17 6.21
CA ARG A 162 1.09 11.55 5.27
C ARG A 162 1.25 10.10 5.70
N HIS A 163 0.53 9.21 5.03
CA HIS A 163 0.56 7.77 5.32
C HIS A 163 1.32 7.03 4.23
N PHE A 164 1.75 5.79 4.53
CA PHE A 164 2.64 5.02 3.65
C PHE A 164 3.71 5.94 3.04
N PHE A 165 4.44 6.62 3.92
CA PHE A 165 5.21 7.80 3.59
C PHE A 165 6.69 7.46 3.54
N ILE A 166 7.32 7.84 2.44
CA ILE A 166 8.73 7.65 2.14
C ILE A 166 9.32 9.00 1.78
N ASN A 167 10.04 9.60 2.72
CA ASN A 167 10.61 10.93 2.59
C ASN A 167 12.10 10.91 2.92
N LYS A 168 12.87 11.63 2.11
CA LYS A 168 14.32 11.75 2.26
C LYS A 168 14.64 12.72 3.38
N ASN A 169 14.12 13.94 3.28
CA ASN A 169 14.39 15.03 4.21
C ASN A 169 13.29 16.10 4.17
N TYR A 170 13.20 16.88 5.24
CA TYR A 170 12.50 18.16 5.24
C TYR A 170 13.50 19.29 5.09
N GLY A 171 13.40 20.03 3.99
CA GLY A 171 14.23 21.21 3.71
C GLY A 171 13.45 22.51 3.81
N GLY A 172 12.21 22.43 4.34
CA GLY A 172 11.15 23.41 4.13
C GLY A 172 10.34 23.03 2.89
N CYS A 173 9.03 23.36 2.86
CA CYS A 173 8.09 22.88 1.84
C CYS A 173 8.61 22.93 0.38
N PRO A 174 9.30 23.99 -0.08
CA PRO A 174 9.85 24.05 -1.45
C PRO A 174 11.04 23.11 -1.70
N ARG A 175 11.61 22.49 -0.67
CA ARG A 175 12.82 21.66 -0.70
C ARG A 175 12.62 20.27 -0.10
N ASP A 176 11.38 19.92 0.25
CA ASP A 176 11.07 18.58 0.72
C ASP A 176 11.21 17.58 -0.44
N LEU A 177 11.93 16.49 -0.18
CA LEU A 177 12.24 15.46 -1.16
C LEU A 177 11.73 14.11 -0.67
N GLY A 178 11.13 13.32 -1.56
CA GLY A 178 10.74 11.95 -1.24
C GLY A 178 10.32 11.12 -2.43
N TRP A 179 9.83 9.91 -2.14
CA TRP A 179 9.50 8.90 -3.14
C TRP A 179 8.05 8.47 -3.13
N LEU A 180 7.38 8.48 -1.97
CA LEU A 180 5.97 8.09 -1.87
C LEU A 180 5.26 8.87 -0.76
N ALA A 181 4.05 9.36 -1.04
CA ALA A 181 3.13 9.86 -0.03
C ALA A 181 1.70 9.46 -0.37
N VAL A 182 1.02 8.78 0.56
CA VAL A 182 -0.42 8.57 0.50
C VAL A 182 -1.09 9.70 1.28
N LYS A 183 -1.81 10.54 0.54
CA LYS A 183 -2.55 11.71 1.04
C LYS A 183 -4.02 11.35 1.08
N ASP A 184 -4.54 10.95 2.22
CA ASP A 184 -5.84 10.28 2.35
C ASP A 184 -6.83 11.01 3.28
N SER A 185 -6.67 12.33 3.38
CA SER A 185 -7.48 13.19 4.24
C SER A 185 -7.79 14.50 3.56
N ALA A 186 -9.02 15.01 3.71
CA ALA A 186 -9.36 16.38 3.33
C ALA A 186 -8.79 17.44 4.28
N ASN A 187 -8.12 17.04 5.36
CA ASN A 187 -7.51 17.95 6.32
C ASN A 187 -6.04 18.21 5.96
N PHE A 188 -5.70 19.50 5.82
CA PHE A 188 -4.35 19.98 5.48
C PHE A 188 -3.79 20.95 6.54
N ARG A 189 -4.24 20.87 7.79
CA ARG A 189 -3.78 21.77 8.86
C ARG A 189 -2.25 21.70 9.00
N GLY A 190 -1.58 22.84 8.85
CA GLY A 190 -0.12 22.95 8.94
C GLY A 190 0.65 22.31 7.79
N ALA A 191 -0.02 21.96 6.69
CA ALA A 191 0.57 21.21 5.59
C ALA A 191 1.22 22.12 4.53
N CYS A 192 2.18 21.57 3.81
CA CYS A 192 2.82 22.22 2.67
C CYS A 192 1.86 22.37 1.49
N GLY A 193 2.20 23.24 0.53
CA GLY A 193 1.41 23.41 -0.69
C GLY A 193 1.19 22.07 -1.43
N TRP A 194 2.23 21.25 -1.52
CA TRP A 194 2.17 19.92 -2.15
C TRP A 194 1.28 18.91 -1.43
N ASP A 195 0.92 19.13 -0.16
CA ASP A 195 -0.02 18.25 0.55
C ASP A 195 -1.47 18.47 0.11
N LYS A 196 -1.79 19.64 -0.45
CA LYS A 196 -3.15 20.03 -0.80
C LYS A 196 -3.58 19.32 -2.08
N HIS A 197 -4.81 18.81 -2.07
CA HIS A 197 -5.41 18.15 -3.22
C HIS A 197 -6.93 18.33 -3.22
N ASN A 198 -7.55 18.24 -4.40
CA ASN A 198 -9.00 18.45 -4.57
C ASN A 198 -9.84 17.19 -4.30
N SER A 199 -9.21 16.02 -4.18
CA SER A 199 -9.86 14.76 -3.84
C SER A 199 -8.87 13.87 -3.09
N TYR A 200 -9.35 12.93 -2.29
CA TYR A 200 -8.51 11.97 -1.57
C TYR A 200 -9.06 10.54 -1.73
N PRO A 201 -8.23 9.49 -1.60
CA PRO A 201 -6.79 9.59 -1.43
C PRO A 201 -6.07 10.00 -2.72
N GLN A 202 -4.91 10.63 -2.61
CA GLN A 202 -3.93 10.80 -3.68
C GLN A 202 -2.68 9.98 -3.36
N PHE A 203 -2.06 9.43 -4.41
CA PHE A 203 -0.84 8.66 -4.31
C PHE A 203 0.27 9.41 -5.04
N LEU A 204 0.99 10.24 -4.30
CA LEU A 204 2.13 11.00 -4.81
C LEU A 204 3.35 10.08 -4.85
N TYR A 205 4.11 10.12 -5.94
CA TYR A 205 5.25 9.22 -6.12
C TYR A 205 6.36 9.81 -6.99
N GLY A 206 7.61 9.50 -6.66
CA GLY A 206 8.77 9.93 -7.43
C GLY A 206 8.74 9.32 -8.83
N ARG A 207 8.76 10.18 -9.85
CA ARG A 207 8.76 9.76 -11.26
C ARG A 207 10.18 9.39 -11.72
N ASN A 208 10.29 8.74 -12.87
CA ASN A 208 11.57 8.38 -13.50
C ASN A 208 12.50 7.52 -12.63
N GLY A 209 11.92 6.74 -11.69
CA GLY A 209 12.67 5.81 -10.85
C GLY A 209 13.64 6.48 -9.88
N LYS A 210 13.40 7.73 -9.47
CA LYS A 210 14.23 8.44 -8.48
C LYS A 210 13.40 9.25 -7.48
N VAL A 211 14.05 9.73 -6.43
CA VAL A 211 13.51 10.75 -5.51
C VAL A 211 13.11 12.00 -6.30
N THR A 212 12.06 12.70 -5.87
CA THR A 212 11.71 13.99 -6.44
C THR A 212 11.37 15.01 -5.36
N ARG A 213 11.36 16.28 -5.75
CA ARG A 213 10.83 17.36 -4.93
C ARG A 213 9.31 17.33 -5.01
N TRP A 214 8.64 17.39 -3.85
CA TRP A 214 7.18 17.27 -3.82
C TRP A 214 6.47 18.40 -4.56
N ASN A 215 7.04 19.60 -4.56
CA ASN A 215 6.49 20.74 -5.30
C ASN A 215 6.60 20.62 -6.84
N ASP A 216 7.37 19.65 -7.36
CA ASP A 216 7.55 19.44 -8.80
C ASP A 216 6.60 18.36 -9.37
N MET A 217 5.65 17.86 -8.57
CA MET A 217 4.79 16.70 -8.90
C MET A 217 3.51 16.99 -9.68
#